data_AF-A0A950VP10-F1
#
_entry.id   AF-A0A950VP10-F1
#
_cell.length_a   1.000
_cell.length_b   1.000
_cell.length_c   1.000
_cell.angle_alpha   90.00
_cell.angle_beta   90.00
_cell.angle_gamma   90.00
#
_symmetry.space_group_name_H-M   'P 1'
#
loop_
_entity.id
_entity.type
_entity.pdbx_description
1 polymer ?
#
loop_
_entity_poly.entity_id
_entity_poly.type
_entity_poly.pdbx_seq_one_letter_code
_entity_poly.pdbx_strand_id
1 'polypeptide(L)'
;MEARIVHALPGRIRVHLPGWSGGGWRHLERQIRQVPGVRRAAANAVTGNILIGFDPQATNEGALLAVLSTVNGTPRDLPEEEPAPPPVLQEKSQGLTRRARIAVRGLDRDPRVARTVMERLRQLIGVRAEANLLTGRVLVEYDESKVDLRELLGHVAEVELPSLPGEDRPKHPLDPAPLVHASTRTVGAALGLGLIAARRLAGLVVPPERVKTAATTAGVIGLLRSFPLVRNGLRRLLGRDVTDLFFSAASVITLTFSGSPLGLTVTGLEGMLLLSEIMARRSGWRRYEERLHGATAAEPGAVIRLEAGERVPLEAEVVEGTGTAIGRDGLPRRIAPGSLVSAGADLSGGPFVLHLEGGKPFVPQPRPAPLAPTLYTRYLHVLDPASLGYALLTAGITRSPARTFEALLLVNPRPAIIAMEIANLDAAARVLRGGVTVVGTRPDRAIRLPDVLLLDGPRVLTDGLELTTVLPLEEEVDAAQVLALASGVSA
;
A
#
# COMPACT_ATOMS: atom_id res chain seq x y z
N MET A 1 7.53 6.61 39.97
CA MET A 1 8.49 7.29 39.06
C MET A 1 7.82 8.57 38.59
N GLU A 2 8.36 9.73 38.95
CA GLU A 2 7.67 11.02 38.79
C GLU A 2 8.00 11.69 37.44
N ALA A 3 6.98 12.27 36.81
CA ALA A 3 7.12 13.06 35.59
C ALA A 3 7.91 14.35 35.89
N ARG A 4 8.95 14.65 35.11
CA ARG A 4 9.84 15.80 35.36
C ARG A 4 9.67 16.88 34.30
N ILE A 5 9.45 18.11 34.72
CA ILE A 5 9.41 19.26 33.79
C ILE A 5 10.83 19.49 33.25
N VAL A 6 10.96 19.50 31.92
CA VAL A 6 12.18 19.85 31.21
C VAL A 6 12.21 21.35 30.91
N HIS A 7 11.06 21.91 30.53
CA HIS A 7 10.94 23.33 30.19
C HIS A 7 9.50 23.81 30.37
N ALA A 8 9.32 25.00 30.93
CA ALA A 8 8.01 25.62 31.14
C ALA A 8 8.03 27.07 30.64
N LEU A 9 7.03 27.41 29.82
CA LEU A 9 6.72 28.75 29.36
C LEU A 9 5.22 28.99 29.56
N PRO A 10 4.77 30.26 29.70
CA PRO A 10 3.34 30.56 29.76
C PRO A 10 2.58 29.91 28.59
N GLY A 11 1.69 28.96 28.91
CA GLY A 11 0.86 28.22 27.96
C GLY A 11 1.56 27.08 27.21
N ARG A 12 2.79 26.71 27.60
CA ARG A 12 3.54 25.60 27.01
C ARG A 12 4.47 24.93 28.01
N ILE A 13 4.27 23.64 28.24
CA ILE A 13 5.14 22.83 29.12
C ILE A 13 5.70 21.63 28.36
N ARG A 14 6.96 21.30 28.63
CA ARG A 14 7.62 20.09 28.15
C ARG A 14 7.97 19.22 29.35
N VAL A 15 7.43 18.01 29.38
CA VAL A 15 7.57 17.06 30.48
C VAL A 15 8.28 15.81 29.98
N HIS A 16 9.23 15.31 30.75
CA HIS A 16 9.91 14.04 30.52
C HIS A 16 9.27 12.96 31.39
N LEU A 17 8.97 11.81 30.78
CA LEU A 17 8.43 10.65 31.47
C LEU A 17 9.51 9.57 31.60
N PRO A 18 10.22 9.50 32.75
CA PRO A 18 11.25 8.49 32.94
C PRO A 18 10.60 7.09 33.05
N GLY A 19 11.07 6.16 32.23
CA GLY A 19 10.58 4.77 32.21
C GLY A 19 9.45 4.49 31.20
N TRP A 20 8.99 5.49 30.46
CA TRP A 20 8.04 5.28 29.38
C TRP A 20 8.72 4.61 28.17
N SER A 21 8.20 3.45 27.77
CA SER A 21 8.73 2.64 26.65
C SER A 21 8.44 3.22 25.25
N GLY A 22 7.65 4.30 25.18
CA GLY A 22 7.17 4.88 23.92
C GLY A 22 5.86 4.28 23.41
N GLY A 23 5.35 3.22 24.03
CA GLY A 23 4.05 2.60 23.71
C GLY A 23 2.85 3.47 24.12
N GLY A 24 1.75 3.38 23.38
CA GLY A 24 0.49 4.05 23.73
C GLY A 24 0.51 5.59 23.72
N TRP A 25 1.46 6.22 23.01
CA TRP A 25 1.63 7.69 22.99
C TRP A 25 0.37 8.45 22.55
N ARG A 26 -0.49 7.86 21.72
CA ARG A 26 -1.76 8.48 21.29
C ARG A 26 -2.83 8.42 22.35
N HIS A 27 -2.90 7.31 23.10
CA HIS A 27 -3.77 7.21 24.26
C HIS A 27 -3.39 8.27 25.29
N LEU A 28 -2.10 8.41 25.54
CA LEU A 28 -1.52 9.44 26.40
C LEU A 28 -1.83 10.86 25.89
N GLU A 29 -1.62 11.15 24.60
CA GLU A 29 -2.01 12.44 24.01
C GLU A 29 -3.52 12.71 24.13
N ARG A 30 -4.38 11.70 23.92
CA ARG A 30 -5.84 11.83 24.03
C ARG A 30 -6.26 12.12 25.46
N GLN A 31 -5.74 11.38 26.44
CA GLN A 31 -6.03 11.61 27.85
C GLN A 31 -5.58 13.01 28.30
N ILE A 32 -4.41 13.47 27.84
CA ILE A 32 -3.93 14.83 28.16
C ILE A 32 -4.79 15.89 27.48
N ARG A 33 -5.28 15.64 26.25
CA ARG A 33 -6.22 16.57 25.57
C ARG A 33 -7.59 16.64 26.21
N GLN A 34 -8.00 15.63 26.99
CA GLN A 34 -9.26 15.66 27.74
C GLN A 34 -9.18 16.57 28.98
N VAL A 35 -7.99 17.03 29.37
CA VAL A 35 -7.83 17.99 30.47
C VAL A 35 -8.36 19.35 30.04
N PRO A 36 -9.30 19.96 30.79
CA PRO A 36 -9.83 21.29 30.49
C PRO A 36 -8.71 22.32 30.30
N GLY A 37 -8.75 23.10 29.23
CA GLY A 37 -7.72 24.10 28.93
C GLY A 37 -6.50 23.60 28.16
N VAL A 38 -6.35 22.29 27.88
CA VAL A 38 -5.30 21.80 26.99
C VAL A 38 -5.70 22.02 25.53
N ARG A 39 -4.89 22.76 24.79
CA ARG A 39 -5.10 23.04 23.35
C ARG A 39 -4.39 22.03 22.46
N ARG A 40 -3.23 21.53 22.91
CA ARG A 40 -2.45 20.53 22.17
C ARG A 40 -1.63 19.67 23.11
N ALA A 41 -1.48 18.40 22.78
CA ALA A 41 -0.51 17.50 23.39
C ALA A 41 0.19 16.72 22.27
N ALA A 42 1.51 16.65 22.35
CA ALA A 42 2.36 15.93 21.40
C ALA A 42 3.45 15.16 22.16
N ALA A 43 3.43 13.84 22.08
CA ALA A 43 4.40 12.96 22.71
C ALA A 43 5.47 12.51 21.71
N ASN A 44 6.72 12.40 22.17
CA ASN A 44 7.86 11.93 21.39
C ASN A 44 8.44 10.70 22.08
N ALA A 45 8.11 9.52 21.52
CA ALA A 45 8.53 8.22 22.04
C ALA A 45 10.06 8.02 22.04
N VAL A 46 10.78 8.59 21.06
CA VAL A 46 12.24 8.45 20.95
C VAL A 46 12.96 9.18 22.08
N THR A 47 12.44 10.32 22.50
CA THR A 47 13.06 11.16 23.54
C THR A 47 12.37 11.09 24.90
N GLY A 48 11.30 10.29 25.03
CA GLY A 48 10.50 10.17 26.24
C GLY A 48 9.85 11.48 26.70
N ASN A 49 9.62 12.42 25.78
CA ASN A 49 9.17 13.78 26.10
C ASN A 49 7.77 14.06 25.59
N ILE A 50 6.99 14.80 26.35
CA ILE A 50 5.66 15.29 25.97
C ILE A 50 5.68 16.80 25.97
N LEU A 51 5.21 17.38 24.88
CA LEU A 51 4.96 18.81 24.75
C LEU A 51 3.47 19.08 24.85
N ILE A 52 3.08 19.89 25.82
CA ILE A 52 1.70 20.26 26.07
C ILE A 52 1.57 21.78 25.88
N GLY A 53 0.65 22.20 25.03
CA GLY A 53 0.20 23.59 24.95
C GLY A 53 -1.15 23.71 25.63
N PHE A 54 -1.25 24.61 26.59
CA PHE A 54 -2.44 24.80 27.42
C PHE A 54 -2.77 26.29 27.54
N ASP A 55 -4.00 26.60 27.89
CA ASP A 55 -4.45 27.94 28.23
C ASP A 55 -4.15 28.23 29.70
N PRO A 56 -3.26 29.20 30.02
CA PRO A 56 -2.89 29.52 31.40
C PRO A 56 -4.06 30.00 32.26
N GLN A 57 -5.15 30.46 31.65
CA GLN A 57 -6.34 30.92 32.37
C GLN A 57 -7.27 29.75 32.75
N ALA A 58 -7.15 28.61 32.07
CA ALA A 58 -8.04 27.45 32.27
C ALA A 58 -7.37 26.27 32.98
N THR A 59 -6.04 26.14 32.90
CA THR A 59 -5.27 25.06 33.55
C THR A 59 -3.86 25.54 33.92
N ASN A 60 -3.27 24.91 34.95
CA ASN A 60 -1.91 25.19 35.42
C ASN A 60 -0.98 23.96 35.32
N GLU A 61 0.32 24.18 35.49
CA GLU A 61 1.36 23.15 35.37
C GLU A 61 1.20 22.02 36.40
N GLY A 62 0.76 22.35 37.62
CA GLY A 62 0.53 21.38 38.69
C GLY A 62 -0.62 20.40 38.38
N ALA A 63 -1.71 20.90 37.80
CA ALA A 63 -2.83 20.08 37.35
C ALA A 63 -2.41 19.14 36.21
N LEU A 64 -1.59 19.61 35.27
CA LEU A 64 -1.05 18.78 34.19
C LEU A 64 -0.10 17.70 34.71
N LEU A 65 0.75 18.00 35.68
CA LEU A 65 1.62 17.01 36.31
C LEU A 65 0.84 15.96 37.11
N ALA A 66 -0.25 16.36 37.80
CA ALA A 66 -1.11 15.44 38.53
C ALA A 66 -1.85 14.45 37.60
N VAL A 67 -2.26 14.88 36.42
CA VAL A 67 -2.83 13.99 35.40
C VAL A 67 -1.76 13.09 34.79
N LEU A 68 -0.56 13.60 34.55
CA LEU A 68 0.54 12.77 34.04
C LEU A 68 1.00 11.72 35.04
N SER A 69 0.95 12.00 36.35
CA SER A 69 1.34 11.04 37.39
C SER A 69 0.33 9.91 37.58
N THR A 70 -0.98 10.16 37.37
CA THR A 70 -2.00 9.10 37.38
C THR A 70 -1.90 8.19 36.16
N VAL A 71 -1.55 8.73 34.99
CA VAL A 71 -1.37 7.94 33.75
C VAL A 71 -0.07 7.11 33.77
N ASN A 72 0.97 7.56 34.46
CA ASN A 72 2.24 6.83 34.59
C ASN A 72 2.16 5.60 35.53
N GLY A 73 1.05 5.43 36.25
CA GLY A 73 0.85 4.40 37.29
C GLY A 73 0.57 2.99 36.78
N THR A 74 0.31 2.79 35.48
CA THR A 74 -0.03 1.48 34.90
C THR A 74 0.87 1.12 33.70
N PRO A 75 2.11 0.64 33.94
CA PRO A 75 3.02 0.26 32.85
C PRO A 75 2.67 -1.08 32.16
N ARG A 76 1.60 -1.77 32.56
CA ARG A 76 1.33 -3.17 32.15
C ARG A 76 0.11 -3.42 31.27
N ASP A 77 -0.80 -2.45 31.13
CA ASP A 77 -2.08 -2.66 30.40
C ASP A 77 -2.24 -1.79 29.15
N LEU A 78 -1.21 -1.02 28.76
CA LEU A 78 -1.24 -0.32 27.48
C LEU A 78 -1.00 -1.37 26.36
N PRO A 79 -1.93 -1.53 25.40
CA PRO A 79 -1.79 -2.52 24.34
C PRO A 79 -0.43 -2.36 23.64
N GLU A 80 0.30 -3.47 23.56
CA GLU A 80 1.75 -3.51 23.39
C GLU A 80 2.25 -2.94 22.05
N GLU A 81 1.38 -2.69 21.07
CA GLU A 81 1.68 -1.97 19.83
C GLU A 81 0.37 -1.33 19.29
N GLU A 82 0.11 -0.06 19.60
CA GLU A 82 -0.97 0.67 18.94
C GLU A 82 -0.58 0.87 17.45
N PRO A 83 -1.40 0.42 16.48
CA PRO A 83 -1.00 0.39 15.08
C PRO A 83 -0.64 1.79 14.58
N ALA A 84 0.44 1.88 13.79
CA ALA A 84 0.90 3.12 13.17
C ALA A 84 -0.27 3.88 12.49
N PRO A 85 -0.24 5.22 12.36
CA PRO A 85 -1.28 5.96 11.62
C PRO A 85 -1.55 5.34 10.25
N PRO A 86 -2.81 5.29 9.78
CA PRO A 86 -3.08 4.90 8.41
C PRO A 86 -2.28 5.80 7.45
N PRO A 87 -1.56 5.24 6.47
CA PRO A 87 -0.74 6.02 5.55
C PRO A 87 -1.64 6.92 4.70
N VAL A 88 -1.28 8.20 4.66
CA VAL A 88 -2.03 9.23 3.95
C VAL A 88 -1.24 9.71 2.75
N LEU A 89 -1.91 9.81 1.61
CA LEU A 89 -1.42 10.62 0.50
C LEU A 89 -2.21 11.92 0.45
N GLN A 90 -1.53 13.03 0.71
CA GLN A 90 -2.10 14.35 0.56
C GLN A 90 -1.90 14.83 -0.87
N GLU A 91 -3.00 15.20 -1.53
CA GLU A 91 -2.98 15.94 -2.78
C GLU A 91 -3.15 17.42 -2.48
N LYS A 92 -2.28 18.25 -3.06
CA LYS A 92 -2.44 19.70 -2.99
C LYS A 92 -3.64 20.08 -3.86
N SER A 93 -4.72 20.52 -3.22
CA SER A 93 -5.84 21.20 -3.89
C SER A 93 -5.70 22.71 -3.73
N GLN A 94 -6.37 23.47 -4.61
CA GLN A 94 -6.35 24.93 -4.60
C GLN A 94 -7.28 25.46 -3.49
N GLY A 95 -6.79 26.37 -2.65
CA GLY A 95 -7.57 27.01 -1.58
C GLY A 95 -7.44 26.34 -0.20
N LEU A 96 -8.49 26.48 0.64
CA LEU A 96 -8.58 25.94 2.01
C LEU A 96 -9.01 24.47 2.05
N THR A 97 -9.58 23.95 0.96
CA THR A 97 -9.94 22.54 0.84
C THR A 97 -8.70 21.72 0.54
N ARG A 98 -8.49 20.66 1.31
CA ARG A 98 -7.43 19.68 1.15
C ARG A 98 -8.02 18.34 0.72
N ARG A 99 -7.26 17.58 -0.06
CA ARG A 99 -7.65 16.24 -0.50
C ARG A 99 -6.64 15.24 0.05
N ALA A 100 -7.13 14.20 0.71
CA ALA A 100 -6.32 13.17 1.33
C ALA A 100 -6.87 11.79 0.98
N ARG A 101 -6.00 10.86 0.57
CA ARG A 101 -6.33 9.44 0.45
C ARG A 101 -5.79 8.69 1.66
N ILE A 102 -6.69 8.29 2.55
CA ILE A 102 -6.39 7.55 3.78
C ILE A 102 -6.51 6.06 3.48
N ALA A 103 -5.45 5.28 3.69
CA ALA A 103 -5.56 3.83 3.58
C ALA A 103 -6.32 3.27 4.79
N VAL A 104 -7.30 2.42 4.54
CA VAL A 104 -8.15 1.82 5.58
C VAL A 104 -7.97 0.32 5.52
N ARG A 105 -7.33 -0.23 6.54
CA ARG A 105 -7.11 -1.68 6.63
C ARG A 105 -8.45 -2.41 6.78
N GLY A 106 -8.70 -3.38 5.90
CA GLY A 106 -9.93 -4.18 5.91
C GLY A 106 -11.06 -3.63 5.04
N LEU A 107 -10.91 -2.45 4.45
CA LEU A 107 -11.89 -1.85 3.54
C LEU A 107 -12.12 -2.71 2.28
N ASP A 108 -11.07 -3.40 1.82
CA ASP A 108 -11.10 -4.36 0.70
C ASP A 108 -11.68 -5.73 1.09
N ARG A 109 -11.81 -6.01 2.39
CA ARG A 109 -12.21 -7.31 2.95
C ARG A 109 -13.66 -7.31 3.41
N ASP A 110 -14.09 -6.26 4.09
CA ASP A 110 -15.42 -6.18 4.67
C ASP A 110 -16.14 -4.90 4.22
N PRO A 111 -17.21 -5.01 3.41
CA PRO A 111 -18.03 -3.89 2.97
C PRO A 111 -18.64 -3.08 4.12
N ARG A 112 -18.84 -3.70 5.30
CA ARG A 112 -19.36 -3.02 6.50
C ARG A 112 -18.37 -1.99 7.03
N VAL A 113 -17.07 -2.27 6.94
CA VAL A 113 -16.02 -1.30 7.31
C VAL A 113 -16.14 -0.06 6.44
N ALA A 114 -16.38 -0.23 5.14
CA ALA A 114 -16.60 0.91 4.25
C ALA A 114 -17.82 1.73 4.67
N ARG A 115 -18.96 1.08 4.92
CA ARG A 115 -20.17 1.75 5.40
C ARG A 115 -19.92 2.55 6.68
N THR A 116 -19.35 1.90 7.71
CA THR A 116 -19.09 2.54 9.01
C THR A 116 -18.09 3.69 8.93
N VAL A 117 -17.01 3.56 8.14
CA VAL A 117 -16.05 4.65 7.94
C VAL A 117 -16.71 5.82 7.23
N MET A 118 -17.51 5.55 6.20
CA MET A 118 -18.20 6.60 5.44
C MET A 118 -19.25 7.33 6.27
N GLU A 119 -20.05 6.61 7.08
CA GLU A 119 -21.01 7.19 8.01
C GLU A 119 -20.33 8.14 9.01
N ARG A 120 -19.22 7.71 9.63
CA ARG A 120 -18.47 8.53 10.59
C ARG A 120 -17.85 9.77 9.96
N LEU A 121 -17.22 9.63 8.79
CA LEU A 121 -16.56 10.75 8.13
C LEU A 121 -17.56 11.78 7.60
N ARG A 122 -18.75 11.35 7.14
CA ARG A 122 -19.81 12.25 6.65
C ARG A 122 -20.53 13.01 7.76
N GLN A 123 -20.47 12.56 9.00
CA GLN A 123 -21.00 13.30 10.15
C GLN A 123 -20.18 14.55 10.48
N LEU A 124 -18.94 14.65 9.98
CA LEU A 124 -18.06 15.78 10.20
C LEU A 124 -18.37 16.92 9.22
N ILE A 125 -18.58 18.12 9.76
CA ILE A 125 -18.91 19.30 8.95
C ILE A 125 -17.69 19.72 8.11
N GLY A 126 -17.90 19.91 6.81
CA GLY A 126 -16.84 20.33 5.88
C GLY A 126 -15.99 19.17 5.37
N VAL A 127 -16.47 17.93 5.51
CA VAL A 127 -15.83 16.72 5.01
C VAL A 127 -16.70 16.06 3.95
N ARG A 128 -16.12 15.79 2.79
CA ARG A 128 -16.68 14.91 1.76
C ARG A 128 -15.77 13.68 1.66
N ALA A 129 -16.35 12.50 1.84
CA ALA A 129 -15.63 11.24 1.77
C ALA A 129 -16.21 10.36 0.66
N GLU A 130 -15.34 9.57 0.01
CA GLU A 130 -15.65 8.57 -1.01
C GLU A 130 -14.76 7.33 -0.77
N ALA A 131 -15.37 6.15 -0.67
CA ALA A 131 -14.65 4.89 -0.42
C ALA A 131 -14.29 4.18 -1.74
N ASN A 132 -13.05 3.71 -1.84
CA ASN A 132 -12.58 2.89 -2.95
C ASN A 132 -12.14 1.51 -2.43
N LEU A 133 -13.05 0.53 -2.54
CA LEU A 133 -12.84 -0.84 -2.08
C LEU A 133 -11.66 -1.52 -2.81
N LEU A 134 -11.44 -1.20 -4.09
CA LEU A 134 -10.38 -1.80 -4.89
C LEU A 134 -8.98 -1.42 -4.37
N THR A 135 -8.80 -0.18 -3.91
CA THR A 135 -7.53 0.28 -3.34
C THR A 135 -7.43 0.15 -1.83
N GLY A 136 -8.52 -0.22 -1.16
CA GLY A 136 -8.61 -0.19 0.30
C GLY A 136 -8.38 1.21 0.88
N ARG A 137 -8.81 2.27 0.18
CA ARG A 137 -8.62 3.66 0.61
C ARG A 137 -9.91 4.46 0.60
N VAL A 138 -9.97 5.45 1.47
CA VAL A 138 -11.00 6.48 1.47
C VAL A 138 -10.39 7.79 1.01
N LEU A 139 -10.96 8.36 -0.03
CA LEU A 139 -10.68 9.71 -0.47
C LEU A 139 -11.49 10.67 0.39
N VAL A 140 -10.81 11.65 0.98
CA VAL A 140 -11.42 12.66 1.82
C VAL A 140 -11.04 14.05 1.32
N GLU A 141 -12.04 14.85 1.00
CA GLU A 141 -11.92 16.28 0.75
C GLU A 141 -12.42 17.01 1.99
N TYR A 142 -11.55 17.77 2.64
CA TYR A 142 -11.86 18.43 3.91
C TYR A 142 -11.38 19.88 3.93
N ASP A 143 -12.12 20.73 4.62
CA ASP A 143 -11.70 22.11 4.90
C ASP A 143 -10.72 22.13 6.08
N GLU A 144 -9.46 22.49 5.83
CA GLU A 144 -8.40 22.50 6.85
C GLU A 144 -8.68 23.49 7.99
N SER A 145 -9.58 24.47 7.79
CA SER A 145 -10.00 25.40 8.83
C SER A 145 -11.01 24.82 9.82
N LYS A 146 -11.71 23.73 9.44
CA LYS A 146 -12.79 23.13 10.22
C LYS A 146 -12.40 21.82 10.86
N VAL A 147 -11.62 20.98 10.16
CA VAL A 147 -11.25 19.63 10.61
C VAL A 147 -9.77 19.38 10.33
N ASP A 148 -9.04 18.91 11.35
CA ASP A 148 -7.64 18.51 11.19
C ASP A 148 -7.55 17.08 10.62
N LEU A 149 -6.55 16.84 9.77
CA LEU A 149 -6.28 15.50 9.24
C LEU A 149 -6.07 14.48 10.36
N ARG A 150 -5.44 14.87 11.47
CA ARG A 150 -5.19 13.94 12.59
C ARG A 150 -6.49 13.43 13.21
N GLU A 151 -7.52 14.26 13.24
CA GLU A 151 -8.85 13.91 13.72
C GLU A 151 -9.51 12.90 12.77
N LEU A 152 -9.46 13.14 11.46
CA LEU A 152 -9.91 12.20 10.43
C LEU A 152 -9.21 10.84 10.57
N LEU A 153 -7.89 10.84 10.79
CA LEU A 153 -7.12 9.61 10.99
C LEU A 153 -7.50 8.88 12.28
N GLY A 154 -7.90 9.61 13.32
CA GLY A 154 -8.43 9.03 14.56
C GLY A 154 -9.71 8.26 14.30
N HIS A 155 -10.68 8.88 13.63
CA HIS A 155 -11.96 8.25 13.30
C HIS A 155 -11.81 7.01 12.41
N VAL A 156 -10.89 7.05 11.45
CA VAL A 156 -10.59 5.89 10.59
C VAL A 156 -9.91 4.78 11.37
N ALA A 157 -8.92 5.11 12.22
CA ALA A 157 -8.17 4.12 12.98
C ALA A 157 -9.02 3.29 13.94
N GLU A 158 -10.14 3.85 14.44
CA GLU A 158 -11.09 3.13 15.31
C GLU A 158 -11.92 2.06 14.59
N VAL A 159 -12.02 2.13 13.26
CA VAL A 159 -12.82 1.19 12.45
C VAL A 159 -11.94 0.19 11.70
N GLU A 160 -10.62 0.39 11.67
CA GLU A 160 -9.69 -0.52 11.00
C GLU A 160 -9.76 -1.94 11.57
N LEU A 161 -9.80 -2.95 10.70
CA LEU A 161 -9.71 -4.35 11.11
C LEU A 161 -8.28 -4.72 11.54
N PRO A 162 -8.09 -5.77 12.37
CA PRO A 162 -6.76 -6.25 12.71
C PRO A 162 -5.98 -6.72 11.45
N SER A 163 -4.66 -6.65 11.54
CA SER A 163 -3.76 -7.16 10.48
C SER A 163 -3.81 -8.67 10.39
N LEU A 164 -3.89 -9.20 9.18
CA LEU A 164 -3.71 -10.63 8.91
C LEU A 164 -2.24 -10.97 8.60
N PRO A 165 -1.80 -12.23 8.81
CA PRO A 165 -0.45 -12.66 8.45
C PRO A 165 -0.15 -12.45 6.95
N GLY A 166 0.90 -11.69 6.64
CA GLY A 166 1.31 -11.38 5.27
C GLY A 166 0.49 -10.29 4.58
N GLU A 167 -0.39 -9.60 5.32
CA GLU A 167 -1.09 -8.41 4.85
C GLU A 167 -0.27 -7.16 5.16
N ASP A 168 0.18 -6.47 4.12
CA ASP A 168 0.72 -5.11 4.24
C ASP A 168 -0.43 -4.11 4.04
N ARG A 169 -0.29 -2.90 4.60
CA ARG A 169 -1.26 -1.84 4.32
C ARG A 169 -1.31 -1.53 2.82
N PRO A 170 -2.50 -1.26 2.25
CA PRO A 170 -2.64 -1.00 0.81
C PRO A 170 -1.73 0.16 0.36
N LYS A 171 -0.72 -0.16 -0.45
CA LYS A 171 0.14 0.85 -1.09
C LYS A 171 -0.62 1.44 -2.28
N HIS A 172 -0.63 2.76 -2.38
CA HIS A 172 -1.28 3.43 -3.51
C HIS A 172 -0.38 3.35 -4.75
N PRO A 173 -0.94 3.09 -5.94
CA PRO A 173 -0.16 3.08 -7.18
C PRO A 173 0.56 4.41 -7.49
N LEU A 174 0.04 5.54 -7.02
CA LEU A 174 0.64 6.87 -7.21
C LEU A 174 1.55 7.34 -6.06
N ASP A 175 1.88 6.49 -5.09
CA ASP A 175 2.80 6.83 -3.98
C ASP A 175 4.12 7.43 -4.51
N PRO A 176 4.58 8.60 -4.00
CA PRO A 176 5.83 9.19 -4.44
C PRO A 176 7.08 8.45 -3.95
N ALA A 177 7.01 7.69 -2.85
CA ALA A 177 8.20 7.11 -2.23
C ALA A 177 8.98 6.15 -3.16
N PRO A 178 8.33 5.19 -3.85
CA PRO A 178 9.01 4.35 -4.84
C PRO A 178 9.64 5.16 -5.98
N LEU A 179 8.97 6.22 -6.44
CA LEU A 179 9.50 7.06 -7.51
C LEU A 179 10.78 7.77 -7.08
N VAL A 180 10.78 8.38 -5.89
CA VAL A 180 11.95 9.07 -5.32
C VAL A 180 13.10 8.08 -5.15
N HIS A 181 12.81 6.88 -4.65
CA HIS A 181 13.81 5.83 -4.48
C HIS A 181 14.44 5.41 -5.82
N ALA A 182 13.61 5.10 -6.82
CA ALA A 182 14.07 4.67 -8.15
C ALA A 182 14.84 5.78 -8.90
N SER A 183 14.36 7.02 -8.84
CA SER A 183 15.01 8.16 -9.49
C SER A 183 16.35 8.49 -8.83
N THR A 184 16.41 8.53 -7.50
CA THR A 184 17.66 8.77 -6.74
C THR A 184 18.71 7.73 -7.11
N ARG A 185 18.31 6.46 -7.21
CA ARG A 185 19.21 5.37 -7.56
C ARG A 185 19.76 5.50 -9.00
N THR A 186 18.89 5.82 -9.95
CA THR A 186 19.24 5.96 -11.37
C THR A 186 20.14 7.17 -11.60
N VAL A 187 19.73 8.35 -11.13
CA VAL A 187 20.46 9.61 -11.27
C VAL A 187 21.78 9.53 -10.52
N GLY A 188 21.78 9.03 -9.28
CA GLY A 188 22.98 8.89 -8.47
C GLY A 188 24.03 7.98 -9.14
N ALA A 189 23.59 6.85 -9.72
CA ALA A 189 24.49 5.96 -10.45
C ALA A 189 25.08 6.61 -11.71
N ALA A 190 24.25 7.33 -12.49
CA ALA A 190 24.69 8.06 -13.68
C ALA A 190 25.72 9.16 -13.34
N LEU A 191 25.45 9.95 -12.28
CA LEU A 191 26.39 10.96 -11.79
C LEU A 191 27.70 10.33 -11.29
N GLY A 192 27.62 9.22 -10.58
CA GLY A 192 28.80 8.48 -10.12
C GLY A 192 29.67 7.98 -11.29
N LEU A 193 29.05 7.41 -12.32
CA LEU A 193 29.74 6.99 -13.54
C LEU A 193 30.37 8.18 -14.28
N GLY A 194 29.64 9.30 -14.41
CA GLY A 194 30.16 10.53 -14.99
C GLY A 194 31.36 11.08 -14.25
N LEU A 195 31.34 11.06 -12.91
CA LEU A 195 32.47 11.48 -12.09
C LEU A 195 33.70 10.55 -12.26
N ILE A 196 33.49 9.23 -12.34
CA ILE A 196 34.58 8.28 -12.61
C ILE A 196 35.18 8.54 -14.00
N ALA A 197 34.35 8.73 -15.02
CA ALA A 197 34.79 9.03 -16.38
C ALA A 197 35.57 10.35 -16.44
N ALA A 198 35.06 11.42 -15.81
CA ALA A 198 35.73 12.72 -15.75
C ALA A 198 37.08 12.64 -15.03
N ARG A 199 37.18 11.89 -13.91
CA ARG A 199 38.45 11.67 -13.20
C ARG A 199 39.47 10.92 -14.06
N ARG A 200 39.01 9.89 -14.80
CA ARG A 200 39.88 9.15 -15.73
C ARG A 200 40.38 10.02 -16.87
N LEU A 201 39.51 10.87 -17.44
CA LEU A 201 39.88 11.82 -18.50
C LEU A 201 40.83 12.92 -17.98
N ALA A 202 40.68 13.34 -16.73
CA ALA A 202 41.54 14.33 -16.09
C ALA A 202 42.86 13.75 -15.53
N GLY A 203 43.12 12.45 -15.70
CA GLY A 203 44.34 11.80 -15.18
C GLY A 203 44.43 11.76 -13.65
N LEU A 204 43.33 11.96 -12.92
CA LEU A 204 43.32 12.03 -11.46
C LEU A 204 43.41 10.61 -10.86
N VAL A 205 44.58 10.28 -10.30
CA VAL A 205 44.80 9.01 -9.59
C VAL A 205 44.28 9.11 -8.16
N VAL A 206 43.29 8.28 -7.83
CA VAL A 206 42.77 8.20 -6.46
C VAL A 206 43.72 7.35 -5.60
N PRO A 207 44.06 7.77 -4.36
CA PRO A 207 44.92 6.99 -3.48
C PRO A 207 44.36 5.57 -3.27
N PRO A 208 45.20 4.52 -3.36
CA PRO A 208 44.76 3.13 -3.28
C PRO A 208 44.11 2.77 -1.93
N GLU A 209 44.48 3.44 -0.85
CA GLU A 209 43.85 3.24 0.47
C GLU A 209 42.39 3.69 0.51
N ARG A 210 42.05 4.82 -0.13
CA ARG A 210 40.67 5.32 -0.22
C ARG A 210 39.79 4.42 -1.09
N VAL A 211 40.37 3.84 -2.14
CA VAL A 211 39.69 2.86 -3.00
C VAL A 211 39.38 1.59 -2.22
N LYS A 212 40.34 1.07 -1.45
CA LYS A 212 40.16 -0.13 -0.63
C LYS A 212 39.08 0.05 0.44
N THR A 213 39.12 1.15 1.20
CA THR A 213 38.12 1.41 2.26
C THR A 213 36.71 1.61 1.71
N ALA A 214 36.58 2.26 0.55
CA ALA A 214 35.30 2.38 -0.13
C ALA A 214 34.82 1.02 -0.68
N ALA A 215 35.69 0.23 -1.30
CA ALA A 215 35.33 -1.10 -1.80
C ALA A 215 34.88 -2.06 -0.68
N THR A 216 35.58 -2.07 0.46
CA THR A 216 35.19 -2.88 1.63
C THR A 216 33.84 -2.42 2.18
N THR A 217 33.61 -1.12 2.27
CA THR A 217 32.32 -0.58 2.74
C THR A 217 31.17 -0.94 1.78
N ALA A 218 31.41 -0.91 0.47
CA ALA A 218 30.41 -1.30 -0.54
C ALA A 218 30.07 -2.79 -0.43
N GLY A 219 31.09 -3.63 -0.25
CA GLY A 219 30.90 -5.06 -0.07
C GLY A 219 30.16 -5.39 1.23
N VAL A 220 30.45 -4.70 2.34
CA VAL A 220 29.69 -4.83 3.61
C VAL A 220 28.23 -4.45 3.41
N ILE A 221 27.93 -3.32 2.76
CA ILE A 221 26.54 -2.89 2.47
C ILE A 221 25.83 -3.94 1.59
N GLY A 222 26.52 -4.48 0.59
CA GLY A 222 26.00 -5.56 -0.26
C GLY A 222 25.67 -6.84 0.52
N LEU A 223 26.56 -7.25 1.44
CA LEU A 223 26.35 -8.40 2.31
C LEU A 223 25.17 -8.17 3.27
N LEU A 224 25.10 -7.01 3.94
CA LEU A 224 24.00 -6.67 4.84
C LEU A 224 22.63 -6.70 4.14
N ARG A 225 22.58 -6.30 2.86
CA ARG A 225 21.36 -6.40 2.03
C ARG A 225 20.98 -7.83 1.65
N SER A 226 21.94 -8.75 1.65
CA SER A 226 21.75 -10.14 1.24
C SER A 226 21.17 -11.00 2.36
N PHE A 227 21.35 -10.61 3.64
CA PHE A 227 20.84 -11.35 4.78
C PHE A 227 19.44 -10.89 5.21
N PRO A 228 18.43 -11.79 5.22
CA PRO A 228 17.04 -11.43 5.54
C PRO A 228 16.82 -10.87 6.95
N LEU A 229 17.56 -11.39 7.95
CA LEU A 229 17.41 -10.99 9.36
C LEU A 229 17.74 -9.51 9.58
N VAL A 230 18.85 -9.05 9.01
CA VAL A 230 19.30 -7.66 9.10
C VAL A 230 18.33 -6.74 8.37
N ARG A 231 17.98 -7.10 7.14
CA ARG A 231 17.01 -6.37 6.30
C ARG A 231 15.66 -6.21 7.01
N ASN A 232 15.13 -7.27 7.62
CA ASN A 232 13.83 -7.24 8.29
C ASN A 232 13.86 -6.46 9.62
N GLY A 233 14.95 -6.56 10.38
CA GLY A 233 15.12 -5.79 11.62
C GLY A 233 15.17 -4.28 11.39
N LEU A 234 15.97 -3.82 10.41
CA LEU A 234 16.04 -2.40 10.04
C LEU A 234 14.72 -1.86 9.50
N ARG A 235 14.01 -2.66 8.69
CA ARG A 235 12.68 -2.29 8.16
C ARG A 235 11.64 -2.11 9.25
N ARG A 236 11.72 -2.85 10.36
CA ARG A 236 10.84 -2.68 11.53
C ARG A 236 11.13 -1.38 12.28
N LEU A 237 12.39 -0.96 12.35
CA LEU A 237 12.80 0.22 13.12
C LEU A 237 12.66 1.54 12.37
N LEU A 238 13.09 1.60 11.10
CA LEU A 238 13.13 2.85 10.31
C LEU A 238 11.99 2.96 9.28
N GLY A 239 11.22 1.89 9.08
CA GLY A 239 10.26 1.79 7.99
C GLY A 239 10.90 1.35 6.66
N ARG A 240 10.09 0.73 5.80
CA ARG A 240 10.55 0.05 4.57
C ARG A 240 11.21 1.00 3.58
N ASP A 241 10.56 2.13 3.29
CA ASP A 241 11.00 3.03 2.21
C ASP A 241 12.22 3.88 2.62
N VAL A 242 12.32 4.29 3.90
CA VAL A 242 13.49 5.03 4.43
C VAL A 242 14.72 4.12 4.46
N THR A 243 14.56 2.87 4.90
CA THR A 243 15.62 1.87 4.90
C THR A 243 16.16 1.64 3.49
N ASP A 244 15.26 1.44 2.53
CA ASP A 244 15.63 1.18 1.14
C ASP A 244 16.32 2.41 0.50
N LEU A 245 15.89 3.64 0.82
CA LEU A 245 16.52 4.89 0.38
C LEU A 245 17.92 5.07 0.96
N PHE A 246 18.08 4.93 2.28
CA PHE A 246 19.36 5.07 2.98
C PHE A 246 20.42 4.13 2.38
N PHE A 247 20.09 2.85 2.28
CA PHE A 247 21.04 1.89 1.74
C PHE A 247 21.37 2.15 0.26
N SER A 248 20.44 2.73 -0.51
CA SER A 248 20.66 3.00 -1.93
C SER A 248 21.59 4.19 -2.12
N ALA A 249 21.37 5.27 -1.37
CA ALA A 249 22.27 6.41 -1.35
C ALA A 249 23.67 6.01 -0.86
N ALA A 250 23.75 5.28 0.27
CA ALA A 250 25.01 4.78 0.80
C ALA A 250 25.75 3.89 -0.21
N SER A 251 25.05 2.98 -0.88
CA SER A 251 25.65 2.10 -1.89
C SER A 251 26.19 2.90 -3.09
N VAL A 252 25.44 3.86 -3.64
CA VAL A 252 25.87 4.69 -4.78
C VAL A 252 27.10 5.50 -4.43
N ILE A 253 27.09 6.17 -3.27
CA ILE A 253 28.21 6.97 -2.78
C ILE A 253 29.45 6.09 -2.66
N THR A 254 29.30 4.96 -1.99
CA THR A 254 30.41 4.06 -1.70
C THR A 254 30.99 3.45 -2.99
N LEU A 255 30.14 3.05 -3.93
CA LEU A 255 30.57 2.54 -5.25
C LEU A 255 31.29 3.62 -6.07
N THR A 256 30.83 4.86 -6.01
CA THR A 256 31.46 6.01 -6.68
C THR A 256 32.86 6.28 -6.13
N PHE A 257 33.02 6.28 -4.80
CA PHE A 257 34.32 6.47 -4.17
C PHE A 257 35.25 5.26 -4.34
N SER A 258 34.70 4.05 -4.46
CA SER A 258 35.47 2.84 -4.79
C SER A 258 35.93 2.79 -6.25
N GLY A 259 35.46 3.70 -7.10
CA GLY A 259 35.79 3.68 -8.53
C GLY A 259 35.29 2.43 -9.24
N SER A 260 34.17 1.84 -8.80
CA SER A 260 33.59 0.61 -9.35
C SER A 260 32.53 0.94 -10.42
N PRO A 261 32.90 1.01 -11.71
CA PRO A 261 31.93 1.29 -12.76
C PRO A 261 30.88 0.18 -12.86
N LEU A 262 31.27 -1.10 -12.73
CA LEU A 262 30.35 -2.23 -12.83
C LEU A 262 29.25 -2.18 -11.76
N GLY A 263 29.60 -1.91 -10.50
CA GLY A 263 28.61 -1.83 -9.43
C GLY A 263 27.62 -0.67 -9.62
N LEU A 264 28.10 0.48 -10.11
CA LEU A 264 27.24 1.62 -10.44
C LEU A 264 26.34 1.32 -11.65
N THR A 265 26.87 0.66 -12.70
CA THR A 265 26.07 0.26 -13.86
C THR A 265 24.92 -0.67 -13.45
N VAL A 266 25.21 -1.72 -12.66
CA VAL A 266 24.17 -2.63 -12.15
C VAL A 266 23.15 -1.88 -11.30
N THR A 267 23.61 -1.00 -10.40
CA THR A 267 22.74 -0.19 -9.54
C THR A 267 21.86 0.77 -10.34
N GLY A 268 22.40 1.38 -11.40
CA GLY A 268 21.68 2.27 -12.29
C GLY A 268 20.64 1.54 -13.14
N LEU A 269 21.00 0.36 -13.68
CA LEU A 269 20.06 -0.49 -14.43
C LEU A 269 18.91 -0.99 -13.55
N GLU A 270 19.19 -1.44 -12.32
CA GLU A 270 18.16 -1.80 -11.33
C GLU A 270 17.21 -0.61 -11.07
N GLY A 271 17.77 0.59 -10.87
CA GLY A 271 16.99 1.81 -10.67
C GLY A 271 16.12 2.15 -11.87
N MET A 272 16.66 2.03 -13.09
CA MET A 272 15.97 2.34 -14.34
C MET A 272 14.80 1.38 -14.59
N LEU A 273 14.98 0.09 -14.33
CA LEU A 273 13.92 -0.92 -14.48
C LEU A 273 12.78 -0.70 -13.46
N LEU A 274 13.14 -0.43 -12.20
CA LEU A 274 12.16 -0.06 -11.18
C LEU A 274 11.41 1.21 -11.57
N LEU A 275 12.12 2.21 -12.11
CA LEU A 275 11.52 3.45 -12.58
C LEU A 275 10.53 3.21 -13.74
N SER A 276 10.87 2.33 -14.68
CA SER A 276 10.00 1.95 -15.81
C SER A 276 8.71 1.28 -15.33
N GLU A 277 8.82 0.35 -14.37
CA GLU A 277 7.66 -0.31 -13.75
C GLU A 277 6.75 0.73 -13.05
N ILE A 278 7.33 1.63 -12.25
CA ILE A 278 6.57 2.66 -11.53
C ILE A 278 5.88 3.62 -12.52
N MET A 279 6.58 4.06 -13.57
CA MET A 279 5.97 4.93 -14.59
C MET A 279 4.82 4.23 -15.30
N ALA A 280 4.99 2.96 -15.69
CA ALA A 280 3.95 2.16 -16.32
C ALA A 280 2.73 2.02 -15.39
N ARG A 281 2.96 1.68 -14.11
CA ARG A 281 1.94 1.55 -13.08
C ARG A 281 1.15 2.84 -12.89
N ARG A 282 1.85 3.97 -12.72
CA ARG A 282 1.22 5.28 -12.53
C ARG A 282 0.42 5.70 -13.76
N SER A 283 0.91 5.43 -14.97
CA SER A 283 0.19 5.72 -16.21
C SER A 283 -1.09 4.89 -16.34
N GLY A 284 -1.03 3.59 -16.04
CA GLY A 284 -2.19 2.70 -16.06
C GLY A 284 -3.22 3.10 -15.03
N TRP A 285 -2.78 3.52 -13.85
CA TRP A 285 -3.66 4.02 -12.80
C TRP A 285 -4.36 5.32 -13.18
N ARG A 286 -3.66 6.29 -13.77
CA ARG A 286 -4.28 7.54 -14.24
C ARG A 286 -5.35 7.29 -15.30
N ARG A 287 -5.06 6.43 -16.28
CA ARG A 287 -6.06 6.01 -17.28
C ARG A 287 -7.27 5.30 -16.65
N TYR A 288 -7.07 4.59 -15.55
CA TYR A 288 -8.16 3.98 -14.79
C TYR A 288 -8.98 5.05 -14.05
N GLU A 289 -8.35 5.98 -13.34
CA GLU A 289 -9.03 7.10 -12.66
C GLU A 289 -9.78 8.02 -13.63
N GLU A 290 -9.24 8.25 -14.83
CA GLU A 290 -9.90 9.01 -15.90
C GLU A 290 -11.16 8.31 -16.40
N ARG A 291 -11.15 6.97 -16.53
CA ARG A 291 -12.35 6.19 -16.90
C ARG A 291 -13.42 6.18 -15.82
N LEU A 292 -13.04 6.41 -14.57
CA LEU A 292 -13.96 6.51 -13.43
C LEU A 292 -14.50 7.91 -13.21
N HIS A 293 -13.91 8.95 -13.83
CA HIS A 293 -14.46 10.30 -13.76
C HIS A 293 -15.85 10.33 -14.40
N GLY A 294 -16.88 10.52 -13.57
CA GLY A 294 -18.28 10.55 -14.01
C GLY A 294 -19.08 9.30 -13.65
N ALA A 295 -18.45 8.21 -13.20
CA ALA A 295 -19.17 7.05 -12.68
C ALA A 295 -19.66 7.32 -11.26
N THR A 296 -20.92 6.98 -10.97
CA THR A 296 -21.51 7.10 -9.62
C THR A 296 -20.71 6.24 -8.64
N ALA A 297 -20.25 6.84 -7.54
CA ALA A 297 -19.48 6.12 -6.53
C ALA A 297 -20.31 4.97 -5.94
N ALA A 298 -19.82 3.75 -6.13
CA ALA A 298 -20.48 2.54 -5.67
C ALA A 298 -20.12 2.26 -4.21
N GLU A 299 -20.98 2.69 -3.29
CA GLU A 299 -20.76 2.56 -1.85
C GLU A 299 -21.74 1.55 -1.22
N PRO A 300 -21.27 0.66 -0.34
CA PRO A 300 -22.16 -0.19 0.43
C PRO A 300 -23.15 0.62 1.29
N GLY A 301 -24.44 0.43 1.06
CA GLY A 301 -25.56 1.11 1.72
C GLY A 301 -26.14 2.28 0.91
N ALA A 302 -25.52 2.67 -0.21
CA ALA A 302 -26.05 3.74 -1.05
C ALA A 302 -27.25 3.26 -1.88
N VAL A 303 -28.19 4.18 -2.10
CA VAL A 303 -29.28 3.99 -3.08
C VAL A 303 -28.86 4.69 -4.37
N ILE A 304 -28.75 3.94 -5.45
CA ILE A 304 -28.37 4.46 -6.77
C ILE A 304 -29.48 4.22 -7.78
N ARG A 305 -29.58 5.10 -8.77
CA ARG A 305 -30.43 4.91 -9.93
C ARG A 305 -29.56 4.45 -11.09
N LEU A 306 -29.99 3.39 -11.76
CA LEU A 306 -29.36 2.86 -12.96
C LEU A 306 -30.35 2.86 -14.12
N GLU A 307 -29.85 3.21 -15.29
CA GLU A 307 -30.61 3.16 -16.55
C GLU A 307 -30.44 1.81 -17.26
N ALA A 308 -31.25 1.58 -18.30
CA ALA A 308 -31.15 0.37 -19.12
C ALA A 308 -29.75 0.23 -19.75
N GLY A 309 -29.17 -0.96 -19.69
CA GLY A 309 -27.83 -1.27 -20.19
C GLY A 309 -26.69 -0.92 -19.24
N GLU A 310 -26.99 -0.35 -18.05
CA GLU A 310 -25.97 -0.10 -17.04
C GLU A 310 -25.70 -1.35 -16.20
N ARG A 311 -24.44 -1.47 -15.75
CA ARG A 311 -24.00 -2.59 -14.92
C ARG A 311 -24.09 -2.26 -13.45
N VAL A 312 -24.64 -3.19 -12.68
CA VAL A 312 -24.73 -3.10 -11.23
C VAL A 312 -23.32 -3.11 -10.62
N PRO A 313 -22.88 -2.10 -9.87
CA PRO A 313 -21.48 -2.02 -9.44
C PRO A 313 -21.16 -2.88 -8.20
N LEU A 314 -22.13 -3.10 -7.32
CA LEU A 314 -22.03 -3.93 -6.11
C LEU A 314 -23.29 -4.79 -6.01
N GLU A 315 -23.22 -5.90 -5.27
CA GLU A 315 -24.42 -6.69 -4.95
C GLU A 315 -25.49 -5.77 -4.34
N ALA A 316 -26.71 -5.84 -4.87
CA ALA A 316 -27.75 -4.85 -4.61
C ALA A 316 -29.16 -5.45 -4.61
N GLU A 317 -30.06 -4.85 -3.85
CA GLU A 317 -31.49 -5.15 -3.87
C GLU A 317 -32.22 -4.14 -4.74
N VAL A 318 -33.15 -4.61 -5.59
CA VAL A 318 -34.01 -3.74 -6.39
C VAL A 318 -35.06 -3.12 -5.49
N VAL A 319 -35.07 -1.79 -5.37
CA VAL A 319 -36.08 -1.03 -4.63
C VAL A 319 -37.24 -0.67 -5.56
N GLU A 320 -36.93 -0.20 -6.77
CA GLU A 320 -37.93 0.16 -7.78
C GLU A 320 -37.48 -0.29 -9.18
N GLY A 321 -38.47 -0.54 -10.05
CA GLY A 321 -38.25 -0.96 -11.44
C GLY A 321 -38.44 -2.47 -11.64
N THR A 322 -38.84 -2.85 -12.84
CA THR A 322 -38.98 -4.24 -13.28
C THR A 322 -38.31 -4.43 -14.63
N GLY A 323 -37.67 -5.57 -14.82
CA GLY A 323 -37.03 -5.89 -16.10
C GLY A 323 -36.28 -7.20 -16.02
N THR A 324 -35.15 -7.26 -16.70
CA THR A 324 -34.31 -8.45 -16.82
C THR A 324 -32.90 -8.11 -16.36
N ALA A 325 -32.26 -9.01 -15.63
CA ALA A 325 -30.85 -8.92 -15.28
C ALA A 325 -30.10 -10.13 -15.83
N ILE A 326 -28.91 -9.91 -16.36
CA ILE A 326 -28.01 -10.98 -16.79
C ILE A 326 -26.92 -11.13 -15.72
N GLY A 327 -27.07 -12.19 -14.92
CA GLY A 327 -26.22 -12.51 -13.78
C GLY A 327 -24.95 -13.27 -14.18
N ARG A 328 -24.22 -13.82 -13.20
CA ARG A 328 -22.93 -14.51 -13.43
C ARG A 328 -23.04 -15.74 -14.35
N ASP A 329 -24.19 -16.40 -14.32
CA ASP A 329 -24.55 -17.54 -15.17
C ASP A 329 -24.71 -17.16 -16.65
N GLY A 330 -24.78 -15.87 -16.97
CA GLY A 330 -25.00 -15.37 -18.33
C GLY A 330 -26.44 -15.59 -18.82
N LEU A 331 -27.36 -16.02 -17.95
CA LEU A 331 -28.74 -16.25 -18.34
C LEU A 331 -29.61 -15.04 -17.95
N PRO A 332 -30.58 -14.65 -18.80
CA PRO A 332 -31.51 -13.59 -18.47
C PRO A 332 -32.45 -14.06 -17.35
N ARG A 333 -32.56 -13.28 -16.29
CA ARG A 333 -33.46 -13.53 -15.18
C ARG A 333 -34.35 -12.31 -14.94
N ARG A 334 -35.65 -12.54 -14.77
CA ARG A 334 -36.59 -11.48 -14.37
C ARG A 334 -36.19 -10.90 -13.02
N ILE A 335 -36.25 -9.57 -12.92
CA ILE A 335 -36.05 -8.81 -11.68
C ILE A 335 -37.22 -7.86 -11.44
N ALA A 336 -37.55 -7.66 -10.17
CA ALA A 336 -38.62 -6.81 -9.67
C ALA A 336 -38.23 -6.28 -8.28
N PRO A 337 -38.97 -5.33 -7.69
CA PRO A 337 -38.71 -4.86 -6.33
C PRO A 337 -38.58 -6.02 -5.33
N GLY A 338 -37.55 -6.00 -4.49
CA GLY A 338 -37.13 -7.07 -3.57
C GLY A 338 -36.19 -8.12 -4.17
N SER A 339 -35.85 -8.04 -5.46
CA SER A 339 -34.92 -8.98 -6.09
C SER A 339 -33.46 -8.62 -5.78
N LEU A 340 -32.67 -9.62 -5.38
CA LEU A 340 -31.21 -9.47 -5.23
C LEU A 340 -30.49 -9.64 -6.56
N VAL A 341 -29.66 -8.67 -6.91
CA VAL A 341 -28.88 -8.63 -8.14
C VAL A 341 -27.38 -8.66 -7.82
N SER A 342 -26.66 -9.56 -8.48
CA SER A 342 -25.21 -9.71 -8.27
C SER A 342 -24.42 -8.54 -8.82
N ALA A 343 -23.28 -8.24 -8.17
CA ALA A 343 -22.30 -7.30 -8.72
C ALA A 343 -21.92 -7.66 -10.16
N GLY A 344 -21.82 -6.64 -10.98
CA GLY A 344 -21.57 -6.67 -12.40
C GLY A 344 -22.82 -6.87 -13.26
N ALA A 345 -23.94 -7.39 -12.75
CA ALA A 345 -25.08 -7.78 -13.59
C ALA A 345 -25.51 -6.67 -14.57
N ASP A 346 -25.80 -7.08 -15.80
CA ASP A 346 -26.29 -6.17 -16.83
C ASP A 346 -27.81 -6.07 -16.73
N LEU A 347 -28.34 -4.85 -16.71
CA LEU A 347 -29.76 -4.58 -16.52
C LEU A 347 -30.41 -4.22 -17.85
N SER A 348 -31.55 -4.83 -18.15
CA SER A 348 -32.34 -4.53 -19.34
C SER A 348 -33.78 -4.20 -18.94
N GLY A 349 -34.34 -3.15 -19.54
CA GLY A 349 -35.55 -2.49 -19.06
C GLY A 349 -35.21 -1.35 -18.10
N GLY A 350 -36.16 -0.94 -17.25
CA GLY A 350 -35.94 0.13 -16.27
C GLY A 350 -36.20 1.54 -16.82
N PRO A 351 -36.08 2.58 -15.98
CA PRO A 351 -35.06 2.77 -14.94
C PRO A 351 -35.22 1.91 -13.68
N PHE A 352 -34.10 1.64 -13.01
CA PHE A 352 -34.02 0.88 -11.75
C PHE A 352 -33.50 1.75 -10.61
N VAL A 353 -34.06 1.57 -9.42
CA VAL A 353 -33.50 2.12 -8.17
C VAL A 353 -33.02 0.95 -7.32
N LEU A 354 -31.74 0.95 -6.96
CA LEU A 354 -31.08 -0.17 -6.28
C LEU A 354 -30.47 0.28 -4.96
N HIS A 355 -30.61 -0.56 -3.93
CA HIS A 355 -29.90 -0.42 -2.66
C HIS A 355 -28.66 -1.32 -2.65
N LEU A 356 -27.46 -0.73 -2.59
CA LEU A 356 -26.20 -1.48 -2.64
C LEU A 356 -25.91 -2.16 -1.29
N GLU A 357 -25.82 -3.48 -1.22
CA GLU A 357 -25.55 -4.20 0.04
C GLU A 357 -24.05 -4.41 0.31
N GLY A 358 -23.21 -4.33 -0.73
CA GLY A 358 -21.75 -4.44 -0.63
C GLY A 358 -21.20 -5.87 -0.68
N GLY A 359 -22.07 -6.89 -0.60
CA GLY A 359 -21.69 -8.31 -0.67
C GLY A 359 -21.16 -8.88 0.64
N LYS A 360 -20.74 -10.15 0.60
CA LYS A 360 -20.23 -10.88 1.78
C LYS A 360 -18.78 -10.48 2.10
N PRO A 361 -18.41 -10.37 3.39
CA PRO A 361 -17.03 -10.12 3.78
C PRO A 361 -16.13 -11.28 3.31
N PHE A 362 -15.00 -10.94 2.72
CA PHE A 362 -13.96 -11.86 2.33
C PHE A 362 -12.79 -11.74 3.29
N VAL A 363 -12.63 -12.76 4.14
CA VAL A 363 -11.44 -12.88 5.00
C VAL A 363 -10.47 -13.84 4.32
N PRO A 364 -9.31 -13.36 3.82
CA PRO A 364 -8.31 -14.21 3.22
C PRO A 364 -7.85 -15.25 4.24
N GLN A 365 -8.05 -16.53 3.94
CA GLN A 365 -7.52 -17.61 4.77
C GLN A 365 -6.02 -17.80 4.48
N PRO A 366 -5.21 -18.14 5.51
CA PRO A 366 -3.83 -18.55 5.28
C PRO A 366 -3.83 -19.75 4.34
N ARG A 367 -2.81 -19.83 3.48
CA ARG A 367 -2.69 -20.96 2.57
C ARG A 367 -2.54 -22.26 3.41
N PRO A 368 -3.31 -23.31 3.13
CA PRO A 368 -3.26 -24.55 3.92
C PRO A 368 -1.89 -25.25 3.87
N ALA A 369 -1.15 -25.07 2.78
CA ALA A 369 0.23 -25.57 2.64
C ALA A 369 1.16 -24.42 2.20
N PRO A 370 2.45 -24.42 2.57
CA PRO A 370 3.40 -23.43 2.08
C PRO A 370 3.54 -23.49 0.54
N LEU A 371 4.03 -22.40 -0.06
CA LEU A 371 4.42 -22.41 -1.47
C LEU A 371 5.48 -23.49 -1.72
N ALA A 372 5.28 -24.30 -2.76
CA ALA A 372 6.30 -25.24 -3.19
C ALA A 372 7.62 -24.47 -3.49
N PRO A 373 8.78 -24.97 -3.01
CA PRO A 373 10.04 -24.28 -3.20
C PRO A 373 10.41 -24.29 -4.68
N THR A 374 10.67 -23.11 -5.23
CA THR A 374 11.16 -22.97 -6.60
C THR A 374 12.63 -23.37 -6.68
N LEU A 375 13.16 -23.59 -7.89
CA LEU A 375 14.60 -23.82 -8.09
C LEU A 375 15.44 -22.71 -7.45
N TYR A 376 14.99 -21.46 -7.55
CA TYR A 376 15.61 -20.31 -6.88
C TYR A 376 15.59 -20.42 -5.35
N THR A 377 14.46 -20.80 -4.75
CA THR A 377 14.36 -20.99 -3.30
C THR A 377 15.28 -22.12 -2.83
N ARG A 378 15.36 -23.23 -3.58
CA ARG A 378 16.29 -24.34 -3.29
C ARG A 378 17.75 -23.90 -3.40
N TYR A 379 18.08 -23.13 -4.44
CA TYR A 379 19.42 -22.55 -4.62
C TYR A 379 19.83 -21.71 -3.41
N LEU A 380 18.98 -20.80 -2.94
CA LEU A 380 19.26 -19.97 -1.77
C LEU A 380 19.42 -20.80 -0.49
N HIS A 381 18.55 -21.79 -0.27
CA HIS A 381 18.64 -22.67 0.90
C HIS A 381 19.97 -23.43 1.00
N VAL A 382 20.60 -23.73 -0.13
CA VAL A 382 21.91 -24.40 -0.18
C VAL A 382 23.05 -23.37 -0.12
N LEU A 383 22.96 -22.29 -0.89
CA LEU A 383 24.08 -21.34 -1.02
C LEU A 383 24.27 -20.50 0.23
N ASP A 384 23.20 -20.11 0.93
CA ASP A 384 23.30 -19.30 2.15
C ASP A 384 24.20 -19.98 3.20
N PRO A 385 23.95 -21.24 3.65
CA PRO A 385 24.83 -21.91 4.59
C PRO A 385 26.19 -22.28 3.98
N ALA A 386 26.25 -22.61 2.68
CA ALA A 386 27.51 -22.92 2.01
C ALA A 386 28.47 -21.71 1.98
N SER A 387 27.94 -20.50 1.77
CA SER A 387 28.73 -19.26 1.81
C SER A 387 29.36 -18.99 3.16
N LEU A 388 28.57 -19.16 4.23
CA LEU A 388 29.02 -19.00 5.61
C LEU A 388 30.05 -20.08 5.99
N GLY A 389 29.80 -21.33 5.60
CA GLY A 389 30.73 -22.42 5.80
C GLY A 389 32.06 -22.19 5.09
N TYR A 390 32.04 -21.74 3.83
CA TYR A 390 33.23 -21.39 3.07
C TYR A 390 34.01 -20.23 3.70
N ALA A 391 33.31 -19.21 4.18
CA ALA A 391 33.92 -18.09 4.89
C ALA A 391 34.56 -18.51 6.22
N LEU A 392 33.88 -19.35 7.01
CA LEU A 392 34.41 -19.89 8.28
C LEU A 392 35.65 -20.76 8.07
N LEU A 393 35.63 -21.62 7.05
CA LEU A 393 36.80 -22.41 6.66
C LEU A 393 37.96 -21.51 6.23
N THR A 394 37.68 -20.48 5.42
CA THR A 394 38.68 -19.50 5.00
C THR A 394 39.25 -18.75 6.21
N ALA A 395 38.41 -18.36 7.17
CA ALA A 395 38.83 -17.71 8.40
C ALA A 395 39.72 -18.62 9.25
N GLY A 396 39.35 -19.90 9.39
CA GLY A 396 40.13 -20.89 10.14
C GLY A 396 41.50 -21.17 9.52
N ILE A 397 41.56 -21.33 8.20
CA ILE A 397 42.79 -21.65 7.46
C ILE A 397 43.71 -20.43 7.36
N THR A 398 43.16 -19.28 6.97
CA THR A 398 43.97 -18.10 6.64
C THR A 398 44.18 -17.15 7.80
N ARG A 399 43.33 -17.24 8.84
CA ARG A 399 43.29 -16.32 9.99
C ARG A 399 43.27 -14.85 9.59
N SER A 400 42.78 -14.55 8.39
CA SER A 400 42.78 -13.21 7.81
C SER A 400 41.34 -12.71 7.65
N PRO A 401 40.98 -11.58 8.29
CA PRO A 401 39.66 -10.99 8.10
C PRO A 401 39.44 -10.53 6.66
N ALA A 402 40.50 -10.08 5.97
CA ALA A 402 40.42 -9.67 4.57
C ALA A 402 40.07 -10.83 3.64
N ARG A 403 40.74 -11.99 3.78
CA ARG A 403 40.43 -13.18 2.96
C ARG A 403 39.06 -13.78 3.28
N THR A 404 38.65 -13.72 4.55
CA THR A 404 37.30 -14.12 4.97
C THR A 404 36.23 -13.26 4.31
N PHE A 405 36.46 -11.95 4.23
CA PHE A 405 35.57 -11.02 3.55
C PHE A 405 35.52 -11.25 2.03
N GLU A 406 36.67 -11.45 1.39
CA GLU A 406 36.73 -11.82 -0.04
C GLU A 406 35.98 -13.13 -0.33
N ALA A 407 36.12 -14.13 0.55
CA ALA A 407 35.39 -15.39 0.45
C ALA A 407 33.86 -15.18 0.50
N LEU A 408 33.39 -14.32 1.41
CA LEU A 408 31.96 -13.94 1.49
C LEU A 408 31.48 -13.17 0.26
N LEU A 409 32.33 -12.35 -0.37
CA LEU A 409 31.96 -11.64 -1.59
C LEU A 409 31.91 -12.56 -2.82
N LEU A 410 32.82 -13.52 -2.91
CA LEU A 410 32.90 -14.48 -4.01
C LEU A 410 31.74 -15.48 -3.96
N VAL A 411 31.42 -16.01 -2.78
CA VAL A 411 30.36 -17.00 -2.60
C VAL A 411 29.14 -16.29 -2.00
N ASN A 412 28.48 -15.43 -2.78
CA ASN A 412 27.32 -14.66 -2.33
C ASN A 412 26.08 -14.93 -3.22
N PRO A 413 24.88 -15.14 -2.66
CA PRO A 413 23.63 -15.23 -3.43
C PRO A 413 23.21 -13.93 -4.15
N ARG A 414 23.86 -12.79 -3.88
CA ARG A 414 23.43 -11.45 -4.32
C ARG A 414 23.20 -11.34 -5.84
N PRO A 415 24.05 -11.87 -6.74
CA PRO A 415 23.78 -11.80 -8.17
C PRO A 415 22.48 -12.50 -8.56
N ALA A 416 22.19 -13.66 -7.97
CA ALA A 416 20.95 -14.40 -8.20
C ALA A 416 19.74 -13.64 -7.65
N ILE A 417 19.87 -13.01 -6.47
CA ILE A 417 18.82 -12.18 -5.89
C ILE A 417 18.51 -10.99 -6.80
N ILE A 418 19.54 -10.26 -7.26
CA ILE A 418 19.39 -9.13 -8.17
C ILE A 418 18.70 -9.57 -9.46
N ALA A 419 19.15 -10.68 -10.06
CA ALA A 419 18.56 -11.20 -11.29
C ALA A 419 17.07 -11.54 -11.12
N MET A 420 16.69 -12.17 -10.01
CA MET A 420 15.30 -12.48 -9.70
C MET A 420 14.46 -11.23 -9.44
N GLU A 421 14.98 -10.26 -8.69
CA GLU A 421 14.31 -8.96 -8.46
C GLU A 421 14.07 -8.23 -9.79
N ILE A 422 15.07 -8.19 -10.69
CA ILE A 422 14.97 -7.60 -12.03
C ILE A 422 13.96 -8.32 -12.91
N ALA A 423 13.99 -9.67 -12.96
CA ALA A 423 13.06 -10.45 -13.78
C ALA A 423 11.60 -10.20 -13.37
N ASN A 424 11.33 -10.08 -12.06
CA ASN A 424 10.01 -9.76 -11.54
C ASN A 424 9.56 -8.33 -11.91
N LEU A 425 10.48 -7.35 -11.85
CA LEU A 425 10.19 -5.96 -12.25
C LEU A 425 9.88 -5.86 -13.75
N ASP A 426 10.65 -6.53 -14.61
CA ASP A 426 10.39 -6.54 -16.06
C ASP A 426 9.06 -7.21 -16.38
N ALA A 427 8.76 -8.35 -15.75
CA ALA A 427 7.47 -9.03 -15.89
C ALA A 427 6.29 -8.11 -15.48
N ALA A 428 6.42 -7.40 -14.35
CA ALA A 428 5.44 -6.42 -13.91
C ALA A 428 5.27 -5.27 -14.92
N ALA A 429 6.37 -4.69 -15.40
CA ALA A 429 6.33 -3.63 -16.38
C ALA A 429 5.69 -4.07 -17.72
N ARG A 430 5.92 -5.32 -18.15
CA ARG A 430 5.27 -5.88 -19.36
C ARG A 430 3.76 -6.04 -19.18
N VAL A 431 3.33 -6.61 -18.04
CA VAL A 431 1.90 -6.79 -17.73
C VAL A 431 1.18 -5.45 -17.65
N LEU A 432 1.77 -4.45 -17.00
CA LEU A 432 1.24 -3.08 -16.93
C LEU A 432 1.13 -2.42 -18.31
N ARG A 433 2.14 -2.60 -19.17
CA ARG A 433 2.11 -2.11 -20.56
C ARG A 433 1.06 -2.82 -21.42
N GLY A 434 0.77 -4.09 -21.11
CA GLY A 434 -0.33 -4.86 -21.71
C GLY A 434 -1.73 -4.44 -21.24
N GLY A 435 -1.86 -3.38 -20.45
CA GLY A 435 -3.15 -2.85 -19.99
C GLY A 435 -3.70 -3.51 -18.71
N VAL A 436 -2.96 -4.42 -18.10
CA VAL A 436 -3.37 -5.07 -16.85
C VAL A 436 -2.93 -4.23 -15.66
N THR A 437 -3.87 -3.75 -14.86
CA THR A 437 -3.58 -3.03 -13.61
C THR A 437 -3.56 -4.01 -12.45
N VAL A 438 -2.40 -4.19 -11.82
CA VAL A 438 -2.28 -5.01 -10.60
C VAL A 438 -2.67 -4.14 -9.41
N VAL A 439 -3.81 -4.43 -8.78
CA VAL A 439 -4.26 -3.77 -7.55
C VAL A 439 -4.30 -4.79 -6.43
N GLY A 440 -3.77 -4.43 -5.26
CA GLY A 440 -3.84 -5.29 -4.09
C GLY A 440 -2.82 -5.01 -2.99
N THR A 441 -3.09 -5.59 -1.82
CA THR A 441 -2.39 -5.46 -0.53
C THR A 441 -1.15 -6.34 -0.39
N ARG A 442 -0.75 -7.08 -1.44
CA ARG A 442 0.42 -7.98 -1.42
C ARG A 442 1.53 -7.45 -2.32
N PRO A 443 2.35 -6.48 -1.84
CA PRO A 443 3.38 -5.82 -2.65
C PRO A 443 4.46 -6.78 -3.16
N ASP A 444 4.64 -7.93 -2.51
CA ASP A 444 5.67 -8.92 -2.85
C ASP A 444 5.13 -10.10 -3.69
N ARG A 445 3.91 -9.99 -4.25
CA ARG A 445 3.38 -11.03 -5.13
C ARG A 445 4.07 -10.97 -6.49
N ALA A 446 5.03 -11.87 -6.69
CA ALA A 446 5.64 -12.08 -8.00
C ALA A 446 4.55 -12.47 -9.02
N ILE A 447 4.62 -11.86 -10.21
CA ILE A 447 3.82 -12.28 -11.36
C ILE A 447 4.38 -13.62 -11.83
N ARG A 448 3.50 -14.62 -11.92
CA ARG A 448 3.85 -15.98 -12.33
C ARG A 448 2.85 -16.46 -13.34
N LEU A 449 3.29 -17.36 -14.20
CA LEU A 449 2.39 -18.13 -15.05
C LEU A 449 1.49 -18.99 -14.13
N PRO A 450 0.17 -18.88 -14.23
CA PRO A 450 -0.72 -19.77 -13.50
C PRO A 450 -0.72 -21.16 -14.15
N ASP A 451 -0.71 -22.22 -13.35
CA ASP A 451 -0.92 -23.59 -13.84
C ASP A 451 -2.40 -23.83 -14.21
N VAL A 452 -3.30 -23.12 -13.54
CA VAL A 452 -4.75 -23.20 -13.73
C VAL A 452 -5.34 -21.79 -13.73
N LEU A 453 -6.13 -21.49 -14.75
CA LEU A 453 -6.95 -20.29 -14.82
C LEU A 453 -8.42 -20.69 -14.60
N LEU A 454 -9.02 -20.18 -13.52
CA LEU A 454 -10.45 -20.34 -13.25
C LEU A 454 -11.16 -19.06 -13.69
N LEU A 455 -12.16 -19.21 -14.54
CA LEU A 455 -13.01 -18.12 -15.02
C LEU A 455 -14.35 -18.22 -14.29
N ASP A 456 -14.83 -17.09 -13.75
CA ASP A 456 -16.03 -17.05 -12.89
C ASP A 456 -17.32 -17.41 -13.65
N GLY A 457 -17.43 -17.02 -14.93
CA GLY A 457 -18.61 -17.32 -15.75
C GLY A 457 -18.50 -16.82 -17.19
N PRO A 458 -19.50 -17.12 -18.03
CA PRO A 458 -19.51 -16.77 -19.46
C PRO A 458 -19.35 -15.27 -19.70
N ARG A 459 -19.81 -14.42 -18.78
CA ARG A 459 -19.67 -12.96 -18.86
C ARG A 459 -18.25 -12.42 -18.84
N VAL A 460 -17.28 -13.23 -18.41
CA VAL A 460 -15.85 -12.88 -18.52
C VAL A 460 -15.36 -13.02 -19.96
N LEU A 461 -16.06 -13.83 -20.76
CA LEU A 461 -15.71 -14.20 -22.14
C LEU A 461 -16.63 -13.56 -23.19
N THR A 462 -17.80 -13.05 -22.80
CA THR A 462 -18.84 -12.56 -23.72
C THR A 462 -19.31 -11.17 -23.33
N ASP A 463 -19.57 -10.32 -24.32
CA ASP A 463 -20.08 -8.95 -24.10
C ASP A 463 -21.61 -8.88 -23.89
N GLY A 464 -22.33 -9.96 -24.20
CA GLY A 464 -23.79 -10.03 -24.05
C GLY A 464 -24.35 -11.32 -24.64
N LEU A 465 -25.65 -11.32 -24.90
CA LEU A 465 -26.36 -12.41 -25.58
C LEU A 465 -26.62 -12.04 -27.04
N GLU A 466 -26.38 -13.00 -27.93
CA GLU A 466 -26.69 -12.88 -29.34
C GLU A 466 -27.75 -13.93 -29.72
N LEU A 467 -28.72 -13.52 -30.54
CA LEU A 467 -29.71 -14.42 -31.10
C LEU A 467 -29.07 -15.20 -32.25
N THR A 468 -28.73 -16.47 -32.02
CA THR A 468 -28.03 -17.30 -33.02
C THR A 468 -28.96 -18.00 -34.00
N THR A 469 -30.15 -18.40 -33.57
CA THR A 469 -31.10 -19.15 -34.42
C THR A 469 -32.54 -18.89 -33.97
N VAL A 470 -33.43 -18.78 -34.95
CA VAL A 470 -34.88 -18.76 -34.74
C VAL A 470 -35.44 -20.00 -35.41
N LEU A 471 -36.10 -20.86 -34.63
CA LEU A 471 -36.70 -22.10 -35.13
C LEU A 471 -38.22 -21.91 -35.14
N PRO A 472 -38.85 -21.58 -36.28
CA PRO A 472 -40.30 -21.59 -36.37
C PRO A 472 -40.81 -23.03 -36.22
N LEU A 473 -41.90 -23.20 -35.47
CA LEU A 473 -42.54 -24.50 -35.26
C LEU A 473 -43.46 -24.90 -36.42
N GLU A 474 -43.95 -23.91 -37.18
CA GLU A 474 -44.84 -24.08 -38.33
C GLU A 474 -44.08 -23.73 -39.61
N GLU A 475 -44.21 -24.55 -40.65
CA GLU A 475 -43.55 -24.31 -41.95
C GLU A 475 -44.06 -23.05 -42.67
N GLU A 476 -45.26 -22.57 -42.32
CA GLU A 476 -45.87 -21.39 -42.93
C GLU A 476 -45.32 -20.06 -42.37
N VAL A 477 -44.65 -20.09 -41.22
CA VAL A 477 -44.15 -18.89 -40.53
C VAL A 477 -42.64 -18.79 -40.71
N ASP A 478 -42.20 -17.74 -41.40
CA ASP A 478 -40.76 -17.48 -41.58
C ASP A 478 -40.10 -17.02 -40.28
N ALA A 479 -38.83 -17.37 -40.10
CA ALA A 479 -37.99 -16.97 -38.96
C ALA A 479 -37.95 -15.45 -38.77
N ALA A 480 -37.97 -14.68 -39.86
CA ALA A 480 -38.02 -13.22 -39.81
C ALA A 480 -39.33 -12.69 -39.21
N GLN A 481 -40.46 -13.34 -39.49
CA GLN A 481 -41.76 -12.97 -38.93
C GLN A 481 -41.85 -13.29 -37.45
N VAL A 482 -41.35 -14.46 -37.03
CA VAL A 482 -41.25 -14.83 -35.61
C VAL A 482 -40.37 -13.84 -34.85
N LEU A 483 -39.23 -13.45 -35.42
CA LEU A 483 -38.33 -12.46 -34.82
C LEU A 483 -38.99 -11.08 -34.73
N ALA A 484 -39.68 -10.64 -35.78
CA ALA A 484 -40.40 -9.36 -35.77
C ALA A 484 -41.48 -9.34 -34.69
N LEU A 485 -42.28 -10.41 -34.56
CA LEU A 485 -43.28 -10.56 -33.51
C LEU A 485 -42.66 -10.53 -32.11
N ALA A 486 -41.58 -11.29 -31.90
CA ALA A 486 -40.85 -11.31 -30.64
C ALA A 486 -40.26 -9.92 -30.28
N SER A 487 -39.72 -9.21 -31.26
CA SER A 487 -39.17 -7.86 -31.07
C SER A 487 -40.24 -6.85 -30.68
N GLY A 488 -41.46 -6.96 -31.23
CA GLY A 488 -42.58 -6.09 -30.90
C GLY A 488 -43.12 -6.25 -29.47
N VAL A 489 -42.86 -7.39 -28.82
CA VAL A 489 -43.21 -7.63 -27.41
C VAL A 489 -42.12 -7.14 -26.45
N SER A 490 -40.88 -7.00 -26.93
CA SER A 490 -39.72 -6.60 -26.13
C SER A 490 -39.45 -5.09 -26.12
N ALA A 491 -40.15 -4.30 -26.97
CA ALA A 491 -39.94 -2.87 -27.16
C ALA A 491 -40.61 -1.99 -26.10
#